data_AF-A0A979G3F3-F1
#
_entry.id   AF-A0A979G3F3-F1
#
_cell.length_a   1.000
_cell.length_b   1.000
_cell.length_c   1.000
_cell.angle_alpha   90.00
_cell.angle_beta   90.00
_cell.angle_gamma   90.00
#
_symmetry.space_group_name_H-M   'P 1'
#
loop_
_entity.id
_entity.type
_entity.pdbx_description
1 polymer ?
#
loop_
_entity_poly.entity_id
_entity_poly.type
_entity_poly.pdbx_seq_one_letter_code
_entity_poly.pdbx_strand_id
1 'polypeptide(L)'
;MKHEVQRQLPAKPSIEEARRILQADQYAYTDEEVTIIIDFIHCLAAIDLNIYEQSNPQIHHLKDYNNDHSKKSISISKGKYRRTG
;
A
#
# COMPACT_ATOMS: atom_id res chain seq x y z
N MET A 1 -11.04 -21.30 0.10
CA MET A 1 -11.77 -20.01 0.28
C MET A 1 -10.70 -18.93 0.33
N LYS A 2 -10.69 -17.99 -0.63
CA LYS A 2 -9.73 -16.88 -0.63
C LYS A 2 -10.31 -15.79 0.27
N HIS A 3 -9.54 -15.33 1.24
CA HIS A 3 -9.93 -14.19 2.07
C HIS A 3 -9.91 -12.94 1.18
N GLU A 4 -11.07 -12.42 0.82
CA GLU A 4 -11.16 -11.02 0.41
C GLU A 4 -10.70 -10.19 1.61
N VAL A 5 -9.52 -9.59 1.49
CA VAL A 5 -9.04 -8.62 2.47
C VAL A 5 -9.91 -7.40 2.29
N GLN A 6 -10.97 -7.28 3.10
CA GLN A 6 -11.69 -6.02 3.26
C GLN A 6 -10.67 -4.98 3.71
N ARG A 7 -10.41 -4.00 2.86
CA ARG A 7 -9.49 -2.91 3.20
C ARG A 7 -10.28 -1.99 4.11
N GLN A 8 -10.02 -2.08 5.40
CA GLN A 8 -10.64 -1.17 6.36
C GLN A 8 -9.81 0.09 6.44
N LEU A 9 -10.48 1.23 6.47
CA LEU A 9 -9.83 2.49 6.79
C LEU A 9 -9.22 2.35 8.20
N PRO A 10 -7.94 2.71 8.40
CA PRO A 10 -7.33 2.66 9.71
C PRO A 10 -8.09 3.54 10.70
N ALA A 11 -7.99 3.16 11.98
CA ALA A 11 -8.60 3.92 13.07
C ALA A 11 -8.11 5.37 13.06
N LYS A 12 -9.03 6.29 13.40
CA LYS A 12 -8.68 7.70 13.59
C LYS A 12 -7.61 7.78 14.69
N PRO A 13 -6.52 8.56 14.49
CA PRO A 13 -5.50 8.73 15.51
C PRO A 13 -6.10 9.36 16.78
N SER A 14 -5.48 9.07 17.93
CA SER A 14 -5.87 9.72 19.18
C SER A 14 -5.60 11.23 19.11
N ILE A 15 -6.22 12.01 20.00
CA ILE A 15 -5.99 13.47 20.04
C ILE A 15 -4.51 13.81 20.27
N GLU A 16 -3.80 13.01 21.07
CA GLU A 16 -2.38 13.19 21.36
C GLU A 16 -1.50 12.90 20.13
N GLU A 17 -1.82 11.83 19.39
CA GLU A 17 -1.16 11.49 18.13
C GLU A 17 -1.44 12.54 17.07
N ALA A 18 -2.68 12.98 16.95
CA ALA A 18 -3.11 14.04 16.05
C ALA A 18 -2.36 15.35 16.32
N ARG A 19 -2.24 15.77 17.59
CA ARG A 19 -1.47 16.96 17.98
C ARG A 19 0.00 16.86 17.54
N ARG A 20 0.61 15.68 17.68
CA ARG A 20 1.99 15.44 17.24
C ARG A 20 2.13 15.49 15.73
N ILE A 21 1.22 14.85 15.00
CA ILE A 21 1.20 14.82 13.52
C ILE A 21 1.06 16.24 12.96
N LEU A 22 0.15 17.04 13.53
CA LEU A 22 -0.12 18.41 13.09
C LEU A 22 0.85 19.44 13.68
N GLN A 23 1.80 19.02 14.52
CA GLN A 23 2.70 19.92 15.25
C GLN A 23 1.91 21.04 15.97
N ALA A 24 0.81 20.67 16.62
CA ALA A 24 -0.16 21.61 17.19
C ALA A 24 0.46 22.62 18.16
N ASP A 25 1.51 22.23 18.89
CA ASP A 25 2.21 23.14 19.81
C ASP A 25 3.00 24.23 19.08
N GLN A 26 3.52 23.93 17.87
CA GLN A 26 4.25 24.90 17.05
C GLN A 26 3.30 25.88 16.35
N TYR A 27 2.12 25.40 15.93
CA TYR A 27 1.13 26.20 15.21
C TYR A 27 0.02 26.75 16.12
N ALA A 28 0.14 26.53 17.44
CA ALA A 28 -0.82 26.93 18.46
C ALA A 28 -2.26 26.46 18.19
N TYR A 29 -2.42 25.28 17.58
CA TYR A 29 -3.74 24.70 17.35
C TYR A 29 -4.38 24.26 18.67
N THR A 30 -5.64 24.62 18.82
CA THR A 30 -6.52 24.13 19.88
C THR A 30 -6.92 22.67 19.62
N ASP A 31 -7.38 21.97 20.67
CA ASP A 31 -7.86 20.59 20.51
C ASP A 31 -9.07 20.50 19.57
N GLU A 32 -9.90 21.54 19.54
CA GLU A 32 -11.05 21.67 18.63
C GLU A 32 -10.59 21.71 17.16
N GLU A 33 -9.61 22.57 16.85
CA GLU A 33 -9.05 22.70 15.50
C GLU A 33 -8.35 21.42 15.06
N VAL A 34 -7.57 20.79 15.95
CA VAL A 34 -6.93 19.50 15.69
C VAL A 34 -7.98 18.43 15.37
N THR A 35 -9.08 18.40 16.13
CA THR A 35 -10.17 17.45 15.92
C THR A 35 -10.82 17.64 14.54
N ILE A 36 -11.15 18.88 14.19
CA ILE A 36 -11.75 19.24 12.89
C ILE A 36 -10.83 18.84 11.73
N ILE A 37 -9.53 19.14 11.83
CA ILE A 37 -8.56 18.83 10.77
C ILE A 37 -8.46 17.31 10.57
N ILE A 38 -8.34 16.54 11.65
CA ILE A 38 -8.23 15.08 11.54
C ILE A 38 -9.53 14.46 11.05
N ASP A 39 -10.70 14.94 11.50
CA ASP A 39 -12.00 14.46 11.00
C ASP A 39 -12.12 14.68 9.50
N PHE A 40 -11.70 15.85 9.02
CA PHE A 40 -11.70 16.15 7.60
C PHE A 40 -10.76 15.21 6.81
N ILE A 41 -9.53 15.00 7.28
CA ILE A 41 -8.56 14.10 6.64
C ILE A 41 -9.08 12.66 6.64
N HIS A 42 -9.67 12.20 7.76
CA HIS A 42 -10.21 10.86 7.88
C HIS A 42 -11.39 10.64 6.91
N CYS A 43 -12.29 11.63 6.78
CA CYS A 43 -13.36 11.60 5.79
C CYS A 43 -12.82 11.52 4.35
N LEU A 44 -11.80 12.30 4.02
CA LEU A 44 -11.19 12.25 2.69
C LEU A 44 -10.59 10.87 2.39
N ALA A 45 -9.90 10.28 3.35
CA ALA A 45 -9.33 8.94 3.19
C ALA A 45 -10.42 7.87 3.04
N ALA A 46 -11.57 8.02 3.72
CA ALA A 46 -12.72 7.13 3.53
C ALA A 46 -13.30 7.21 2.11
N ILE A 47 -13.41 8.42 1.56
CA ILE A 47 -13.89 8.65 0.19
C ILE A 47 -12.92 8.05 -0.82
N ASP A 48 -11.62 8.30 -0.67
CA ASP A 48 -10.59 7.76 -1.57
C ASP A 48 -10.57 6.22 -1.58
N LEU A 49 -10.67 5.61 -0.40
CA LEU A 49 -10.80 4.16 -0.27
C LEU A 49 -12.04 3.63 -1.00
N ASN A 50 -13.19 4.27 -0.80
CA ASN A 50 -14.43 3.87 -1.49
C ASN A 50 -14.31 4.03 -3.01
N ILE A 51 -13.68 5.10 -3.51
CA ILE A 51 -13.43 5.28 -4.95
C ILE A 51 -12.49 4.18 -5.46
N TYR A 52 -11.43 3.85 -4.72
CA TYR A 52 -10.50 2.78 -5.09
C TYR A 52 -11.20 1.42 -5.17
N GLU A 53 -12.08 1.11 -4.22
CA GLU A 53 -12.87 -0.13 -4.20
C GLU A 53 -13.86 -0.18 -5.38
N GLN A 54 -14.51 0.94 -5.71
CA GLN A 54 -15.46 1.02 -6.82
C GLN A 54 -14.78 1.00 -8.21
N SER A 55 -13.58 1.57 -8.33
CA SER A 55 -12.85 1.70 -9.60
C SER A 55 -12.03 0.47 -9.99
N ASN A 56 -11.82 -0.49 -9.08
CA ASN A 56 -11.18 -1.76 -9.36
C ASN A 56 -12.19 -2.92 -9.39
N PRO A 57 -12.91 -3.15 -10.51
CA PRO A 57 -13.80 -4.31 -10.64
C PRO A 57 -13.04 -5.65 -10.70
N GLN A 58 -11.71 -5.62 -10.85
CA GLN A 58 -10.88 -6.81 -10.86
C GLN A 58 -9.56 -6.48 -10.16
N ILE A 59 -9.39 -6.98 -8.94
CA ILE A 59 -8.07 -7.37 -8.45
C ILE A 59 -7.51 -8.26 -9.55
N HIS A 60 -6.70 -7.70 -10.45
CA HIS A 60 -5.89 -8.49 -11.35
C HIS A 60 -5.13 -9.41 -10.43
N HIS A 61 -5.52 -10.69 -10.42
CA HIS A 61 -4.72 -11.74 -9.86
C HIS A 61 -3.33 -11.48 -10.42
N LEU A 62 -2.42 -11.06 -9.54
CA LEU A 62 -1.00 -11.19 -9.80
C LEU A 62 -0.91 -12.66 -10.22
N LYS A 63 -0.70 -12.93 -11.51
CA LYS A 63 -0.56 -14.30 -11.97
C LYS A 63 0.51 -14.84 -11.06
N ASP A 64 0.18 -15.87 -10.29
CA ASP A 64 1.18 -16.60 -9.53
C ASP A 64 2.23 -16.94 -10.57
N TYR A 65 3.35 -16.22 -10.54
CA TYR A 65 4.54 -16.64 -11.23
C TYR A 65 4.91 -17.88 -10.43
N ASN A 66 4.34 -19.02 -10.84
CA ASN A 66 4.84 -20.34 -10.52
C ASN A 66 6.26 -20.34 -11.06
N ASN A 67 7.15 -19.83 -10.23
CA ASN A 67 8.56 -19.79 -10.47
C ASN A 67 9.10 -21.17 -10.12
N ASP A 68 8.54 -22.17 -10.80
CA ASP A 68 9.13 -23.49 -10.90
C ASP A 68 10.38 -23.33 -11.76
N HIS A 69 11.44 -22.86 -11.10
CA HIS A 69 12.77 -22.78 -11.68
C HIS A 69 13.37 -24.17 -11.93
N SER A 70 12.68 -25.27 -11.58
CA SER A 70 13.19 -26.63 -11.79
C SER A 70 13.45 -26.97 -13.26
N LYS A 71 12.83 -26.26 -14.21
CA LYS A 71 12.96 -26.51 -15.65
C LYS A 71 13.80 -25.49 -16.43
N LYS A 72 14.59 -24.64 -15.76
CA LYS A 72 15.52 -23.71 -16.44
C LYS A 72 16.99 -23.99 -16.12
N SER A 73 17.39 -25.25 -15.99
CA SER A 73 18.80 -25.60 -16.19
C SER A 73 19.04 -25.81 -17.68
N ILE A 74 19.50 -24.78 -18.38
CA ILE A 74 20.05 -24.96 -19.73
C ILE A 74 21.39 -25.68 -19.53
N SER A 75 21.52 -26.90 -20.05
CA SER A 75 22.79 -27.62 -20.04
C SER A 75 23.81 -26.81 -20.84
N ILE A 76 24.83 -26.28 -20.16
CA ILE A 76 25.97 -25.65 -20.81
C ILE A 76 26.77 -26.77 -21.46
N SER A 77 26.42 -27.11 -22.70
CA SER A 77 27.29 -27.94 -23.52
C SER A 77 28.64 -27.23 -23.63
N LYS A 78 29.74 -27.97 -23.47
CA LYS A 78 31.10 -27.43 -23.60
C LYS A 78 31.35 -27.01 -25.06
N GLY A 79 30.86 -25.83 -25.42
CA GLY A 79 31.09 -25.20 -26.71
C GLY A 79 32.56 -24.78 -26.84
N LYS A 80 33.25 -25.34 -27.83
CA LYS A 80 34.68 -25.18 -28.15
C LYS A 80 35.14 -23.77 -28.57
N TYR A 81 34.31 -22.73 -28.46
CA TYR A 81 34.64 -21.41 -29.01
C TYR A 81 34.37 -20.29 -28.02
N ARG A 82 35.46 -19.79 -27.41
CA ARG A 82 35.50 -18.52 -26.68
C ARG A 82 35.92 -17.44 -27.68
N ARG A 83 35.02 -16.52 -28.05
CA ARG A 83 35.42 -15.28 -28.73
C ARG A 83 35.87 -14.30 -27.65
N THR A 84 37.17 -14.08 -27.58
CA THR A 84 37.76 -12.84 -27.04
C THR A 84 37.53 -11.72 -28.04
N GLY A 85 37.05 -10.59 -27.52
CA GLY A 85 37.04 -9.27 -28.15
C GLY A 85 37.13 -8.26 -27.04
#